data_AF-A0A540N176-F1
#
_entry.id   AF-A0A540N176-F1
#
_cell.length_a   1.000
_cell.length_b   1.000
_cell.length_c   1.000
_cell.angle_alpha   90.00
_cell.angle_beta   90.00
_cell.angle_gamma   90.00
#
_symmetry.space_group_name_H-M   'P 1'
#
loop_
_entity.id
_entity.type
_entity.pdbx_description
1 polymer ?
#
loop_
_entity_poly.entity_id
_entity_poly.type
_entity_poly.pdbx_seq_one_letter_code
_entity_poly.pdbx_strand_id
1 'polypeptide(L)'
;MVNLCLYGFPNEEWEVNLPAEEVPLELPEPALGISFARDGMQERDWLSLVAVHSDAWLLSVALYFGARFGFDKTERERLFNMMNDLPSIFEVMAVIAKRQSKENSSVSNNSIHRPKSSSKGVK
;
A
#
# COMPACT_ATOMS: atom_id res chain seq x y z
N MET A 1 -20.93 7.28 -10.05
CA MET A 1 -19.87 6.68 -9.21
C MET A 1 -18.65 7.57 -9.38
N VAL A 2 -18.10 8.09 -8.29
CA VAL A 2 -17.16 9.21 -8.33
C VAL A 2 -15.72 8.69 -8.41
N ASN A 3 -14.92 9.19 -9.35
CA ASN A 3 -13.47 8.93 -9.43
C ASN A 3 -12.79 9.66 -8.26
N LEU A 4 -12.33 8.91 -7.26
CA LEU A 4 -11.56 9.45 -6.15
C LEU A 4 -10.07 9.21 -6.38
N CYS A 5 -9.26 10.05 -5.73
CA CYS A 5 -7.80 9.99 -5.69
C CYS A 5 -7.31 9.99 -4.24
N LEU A 6 -6.15 9.39 -3.99
CA LEU A 6 -5.45 9.51 -2.71
C LEU A 6 -4.32 10.53 -2.86
N TYR A 7 -4.34 11.56 -2.01
CA TYR A 7 -3.34 12.61 -1.92
C TYR A 7 -2.55 12.47 -0.63
N GLY A 8 -1.23 12.63 -0.73
CA GLY A 8 -0.32 12.76 0.43
C GLY A 8 0.27 14.16 0.47
N PHE A 9 0.34 14.73 1.66
CA PHE A 9 0.83 16.09 1.89
C PHE A 9 2.18 16.08 2.64
N PRO A 10 3.03 17.13 2.48
CA PRO A 10 4.33 17.21 3.14
C PRO A 10 4.27 17.25 4.68
N ASN A 11 3.11 17.56 5.25
CA ASN A 11 2.86 17.54 6.70
C ASN A 11 2.49 16.13 7.22
N GLU A 12 2.72 15.09 6.42
CA GLU A 12 2.41 13.68 6.73
C GLU A 12 0.91 13.37 6.83
N GLU A 13 0.04 14.29 6.38
CA GLU A 13 -1.39 14.05 6.26
C GLU A 13 -1.74 13.49 4.88
N TRP A 14 -2.92 12.86 4.79
CA TRP A 14 -3.46 12.32 3.53
C TRP A 14 -4.94 12.64 3.40
N GLU A 15 -5.41 12.71 2.16
CA GLU A 15 -6.81 13.02 1.84
C GLU A 15 -7.29 12.15 0.67
N VAL A 16 -8.54 11.71 0.75
CA VAL A 16 -9.24 11.12 -0.39
C VAL A 16 -10.23 12.13 -0.92
N ASN A 17 -9.98 12.65 -2.11
CA ASN A 17 -10.81 13.69 -2.71
C ASN A 17 -11.01 13.44 -4.21
N LEU A 18 -11.91 14.21 -4.81
CA LEU A 18 -12.04 14.33 -6.25
C LEU A 18 -10.71 14.80 -6.87
N PRO A 19 -10.38 14.37 -8.10
CA PRO A 19 -9.32 15.02 -8.86
C PRO A 19 -9.64 16.52 -8.96
N ALA A 20 -8.61 17.35 -8.79
CA ALA A 20 -8.75 18.79 -8.85
C ALA A 20 -9.44 19.22 -10.17
N GLU A 21 -10.51 20.01 -10.06
CA GLU A 21 -11.40 20.37 -11.19
C GLU A 21 -10.73 21.35 -12.17
N GLU A 22 -9.80 22.16 -11.68
CA GLU A 22 -8.84 22.91 -12.49
C GLU A 22 -7.46 22.47 -12.06
N VAL A 23 -6.76 21.76 -12.96
CA VAL A 23 -5.34 21.42 -12.80
C VAL A 23 -4.58 22.73 -12.56
N PRO A 24 -4.06 23.01 -11.34
CA PRO A 24 -2.93 23.92 -11.30
C PRO A 24 -1.87 23.17 -12.09
N LEU A 25 -1.31 23.79 -13.14
CA LEU A 25 -0.29 23.24 -14.07
C LEU A 25 1.03 22.82 -13.36
N GLU A 26 0.96 22.61 -12.06
CA GLU A 26 2.03 22.66 -11.09
C GLU A 26 2.34 21.31 -10.45
N LEU A 27 1.48 20.29 -10.51
CA LEU A 27 1.79 18.98 -9.90
C LEU A 27 1.21 17.80 -10.71
N PRO A 28 1.93 16.66 -10.79
CA PRO A 28 1.39 15.43 -11.38
C PRO A 28 0.12 14.97 -10.65
N GLU A 29 -0.86 14.49 -11.41
CA GLU A 29 -2.09 13.92 -10.84
C GLU A 29 -1.84 12.49 -10.32
N PRO A 30 -2.38 12.12 -9.14
CA PRO A 30 -2.38 10.74 -8.67
C PRO A 30 -3.31 9.86 -9.51
N ALA A 31 -3.20 8.54 -9.35
CA ALA A 31 -4.04 7.60 -10.10
C ALA A 31 -5.54 7.83 -9.84
N LEU A 32 -6.27 8.06 -10.93
CA LEU A 32 -7.72 8.25 -10.93
C LEU A 32 -8.44 6.93 -10.67
N GLY A 33 -9.50 6.97 -9.87
CA GLY A 33 -10.48 5.89 -9.83
C GLY A 33 -10.13 4.73 -8.90
N ILE A 34 -9.36 4.98 -7.83
CA ILE A 34 -9.14 3.97 -6.76
C ILE A 34 -10.47 3.44 -6.20
N SER A 35 -11.53 4.24 -6.26
CA SER A 35 -12.88 3.89 -5.84
C SER A 35 -13.57 2.83 -6.72
N PHE A 36 -13.20 2.71 -8.00
CA PHE A 36 -13.84 1.78 -8.95
C PHE A 36 -13.39 0.33 -8.75
N ALA A 37 -12.11 0.15 -8.42
CA ALA A 37 -11.54 -1.17 -8.21
C ALA A 37 -11.97 -1.80 -6.89
N ARG A 38 -12.35 -0.99 -5.88
CA ARG A 38 -12.55 -1.43 -4.49
C ARG A 38 -13.54 -2.58 -4.34
N ASP A 39 -14.71 -2.47 -4.95
CA ASP A 39 -15.78 -3.47 -4.77
C ASP A 39 -15.59 -4.67 -5.74
N GLY A 40 -14.63 -4.61 -6.65
CA GLY A 40 -14.33 -5.63 -7.67
C GLY A 40 -13.14 -6.54 -7.35
N MET A 41 -12.45 -6.34 -6.22
CA MET A 41 -11.29 -7.16 -5.83
C MET A 41 -11.22 -7.33 -4.31
N GLN A 42 -10.36 -8.26 -3.86
CA GLN A 42 -10.11 -8.41 -2.43
C GLN A 42 -9.46 -7.14 -1.88
N GLU A 43 -9.84 -6.73 -0.67
CA GLU A 43 -9.33 -5.52 -0.01
C GLU A 43 -7.79 -5.46 -0.03
N ARG A 44 -7.12 -6.59 0.20
CA ARG A 44 -5.65 -6.71 0.13
C ARG A 44 -5.06 -6.36 -1.23
N ASP A 45 -5.73 -6.77 -2.31
CA ASP A 45 -5.28 -6.55 -3.68
C ASP A 45 -5.58 -5.11 -4.09
N TRP A 46 -6.70 -4.56 -3.60
CA TRP A 46 -7.04 -3.15 -3.74
C TRP A 46 -6.04 -2.24 -3.04
N LEU A 47 -5.71 -2.50 -1.78
CA LEU A 47 -4.70 -1.73 -1.05
C LEU A 47 -3.31 -1.85 -1.71
N SER A 48 -2.98 -3.02 -2.25
CA SER A 48 -1.74 -3.21 -3.01
C SER A 48 -1.71 -2.37 -4.29
N LEU A 49 -2.83 -2.30 -5.02
CA LEU A 49 -2.98 -1.47 -6.21
C LEU A 49 -2.83 0.01 -5.87
N VAL A 50 -3.52 0.47 -4.82
CA VAL A 50 -3.41 1.85 -4.32
C VAL A 50 -1.97 2.17 -3.93
N ALA A 51 -1.27 1.25 -3.25
CA ALA A 51 0.13 1.43 -2.86
C ALA A 51 1.06 1.63 -4.06
N VAL A 52 0.98 0.75 -5.07
CA VAL A 52 1.82 0.85 -6.29
C VAL A 52 1.58 2.17 -7.03
N HIS A 53 0.32 2.60 -7.14
CA HIS A 53 -0.01 3.88 -7.76
C HIS A 53 0.48 5.08 -6.94
N SER A 54 0.45 4.98 -5.61
CA SER A 54 0.97 6.02 -4.71
C SER A 54 2.49 6.14 -4.83
N ASP A 55 3.21 5.02 -4.89
CA ASP A 55 4.67 4.99 -5.10
C ASP A 55 5.05 5.70 -6.42
N ALA A 56 4.35 5.38 -7.51
CA ALA A 56 4.57 6.02 -8.81
C ALA A 56 4.27 7.53 -8.79
N TRP A 57 3.21 7.93 -8.09
CA TRP A 57 2.84 9.34 -7.96
C TRP A 57 3.87 10.14 -7.16
N LEU A 58 4.36 9.62 -6.02
CA LEU A 58 5.41 10.26 -5.23
C LEU A 58 6.70 10.46 -6.03
N LEU A 59 7.10 9.46 -6.82
CA LEU A 59 8.25 9.59 -7.73
C LEU A 59 8.02 10.70 -8.77
N SER A 60 6.82 10.77 -9.35
CA SER A 60 6.46 11.82 -10.31
C SER A 60 6.54 13.21 -9.68
N VAL A 61 5.97 13.40 -8.49
CA VAL A 61 6.00 14.67 -7.73
C VAL A 61 7.43 15.08 -7.39
N ALA A 62 8.26 14.15 -6.91
CA ALA A 62 9.64 14.44 -6.55
C ALA A 62 10.46 14.89 -7.78
N LEU A 63 10.33 14.18 -8.91
CA LEU A 63 11.02 14.54 -10.15
C LEU A 63 10.49 15.82 -10.78
N TYR A 64 9.19 16.10 -10.62
CA TYR A 64 8.59 17.36 -11.03
C TYR A 64 9.26 18.55 -10.31
N PHE A 65 9.37 18.48 -8.99
CA PHE A 65 10.06 19.52 -8.22
C PHE A 65 11.55 19.58 -8.55
N GLY A 66 12.21 18.43 -8.74
CA GLY A 66 13.59 18.39 -9.21
C GLY A 66 13.78 19.16 -10.52
N ALA A 67 12.90 18.98 -11.50
CA ALA A 67 12.94 19.73 -12.75
C ALA A 67 12.71 21.23 -12.54
N ARG A 68 11.73 21.62 -11.71
CA ARG A 68 11.46 23.03 -11.37
C ARG A 68 12.62 23.72 -10.64
N PHE A 69 13.35 22.99 -9.81
CA PHE A 69 14.54 23.49 -9.11
C PHE A 69 15.81 23.46 -9.98
N GLY A 70 15.72 22.96 -11.21
CA GLY A 70 16.84 22.94 -12.15
C GLY A 70 17.83 21.80 -11.90
N PHE A 71 17.39 20.68 -11.31
CA PHE A 71 18.25 19.55 -11.00
C PHE A 71 18.96 19.01 -12.25
N ASP A 72 20.28 18.93 -12.18
CA ASP A 72 21.10 18.31 -13.18
C ASP A 72 21.05 16.77 -13.10
N LYS A 73 21.89 16.08 -13.88
CA LYS A 73 21.93 14.62 -13.89
C LYS A 73 22.31 14.05 -12.52
N THR A 74 23.30 14.62 -11.86
CA THR A 74 23.83 14.14 -10.58
C THR A 74 22.83 14.38 -9.45
N GLU A 75 22.13 15.51 -9.47
CA GLU A 75 21.09 15.81 -8.48
C GLU A 75 19.87 14.90 -8.61
N ARG A 76 19.46 14.57 -9.84
CA ARG A 76 18.41 13.56 -10.08
C ARG A 76 18.82 12.16 -9.62
N GLU A 77 20.06 11.75 -9.88
CA GLU A 77 20.59 10.47 -9.40
C GLU A 77 20.62 10.42 -7.86
N ARG A 78 21.05 11.51 -7.21
CA ARG A 78 21.05 11.62 -5.75
C ARG A 78 19.64 11.53 -5.17
N LEU A 79 18.67 12.26 -5.73
CA LEU A 79 17.27 12.22 -5.30
C LEU A 79 16.70 10.80 -5.42
N PHE A 80 16.92 10.15 -6.56
CA PHE A 80 16.43 8.79 -6.80
C PHE A 80 17.03 7.78 -5.80
N ASN A 81 18.32 7.89 -5.49
CA ASN A 81 18.94 7.02 -4.49
C ASN A 81 18.34 7.25 -3.09
N MET A 82 18.14 8.51 -2.67
CA MET A 82 17.51 8.81 -1.39
C MET A 82 16.08 8.26 -1.29
N MET A 83 15.32 8.28 -2.38
CA MET A 83 13.97 7.70 -2.42
C MET A 83 14.01 6.17 -2.30
N ASN A 84 14.95 5.51 -2.97
CA ASN A 84 15.08 4.04 -2.94
C ASN A 84 15.73 3.49 -1.66
N ASP A 85 16.36 4.33 -0.84
CA ASP A 85 16.83 3.93 0.49
C ASP A 85 15.66 3.65 1.46
N LEU A 86 14.44 4.06 1.10
CA LEU A 86 13.22 3.78 1.83
C LEU A 86 12.45 2.62 1.18
N PRO A 87 11.77 1.77 1.98
CA PRO A 87 10.86 0.79 1.41
C PRO A 87 9.70 1.50 0.72
N SER A 88 9.27 0.97 -0.43
CA SER A 88 8.06 1.42 -1.10
C SER A 88 6.83 1.18 -0.22
N ILE A 89 5.77 1.96 -0.45
CA ILE A 89 4.48 1.76 0.22
C ILE A 89 3.98 0.34 -0.06
N PHE A 90 4.16 -0.15 -1.29
CA PHE A 90 3.80 -1.53 -1.64
C PHE A 90 4.57 -2.58 -0.81
N GLU A 91 5.88 -2.42 -0.63
CA GLU A 91 6.68 -3.35 0.19
C GLU A 91 6.25 -3.33 1.66
N VAL A 92 5.96 -2.14 2.20
CA VAL A 92 5.42 -1.99 3.56
C VAL A 92 4.10 -2.74 3.69
N MET A 93 3.18 -2.55 2.74
CA MET A 93 1.89 -3.25 2.72
C MET A 93 2.05 -4.77 2.63
N ALA A 94 2.98 -5.27 1.82
CA ALA A 94 3.27 -6.69 1.71
C ALA A 94 3.81 -7.29 3.03
N VAL A 95 4.63 -6.53 3.77
CA VAL A 95 5.14 -6.95 5.09
C VAL A 95 4.00 -6.98 6.11
N ILE A 96 3.14 -5.96 6.14
CA ILE A 96 1.99 -5.91 7.05
C ILE A 96 1.04 -7.09 6.79
N ALA A 97 0.72 -7.37 5.53
CA ALA A 97 -0.13 -8.49 5.14
C ALA A 97 0.44 -9.85 5.60
N LYS A 98 1.77 -10.03 5.52
CA LYS A 98 2.45 -11.25 6.01
C LYS A 98 2.43 -11.38 7.53
N ARG A 99 2.45 -10.28 8.28
CA ARG A 99 2.37 -10.30 9.75
C ARG A 99 0.96 -10.68 10.21
N GLN A 100 -0.07 -10.08 9.61
CA GLN A 100 -1.46 -10.37 9.94
C GLN A 100 -1.86 -11.83 9.66
N SER A 101 -1.35 -12.43 8.57
CA SER A 101 -1.62 -13.86 8.28
C SER A 101 -0.99 -14.81 9.30
N LYS A 102 0.19 -14.46 9.83
CA LYS A 102 0.89 -15.28 10.85
C LYS A 102 0.21 -15.19 12.21
N GLU A 103 -0.30 -14.03 12.58
CA GLU A 103 -1.00 -13.80 13.86
C GLU A 103 -2.40 -14.44 13.87
N ASN A 104 -3.12 -14.44 12.74
CA ASN A 104 -4.39 -15.15 12.62
C ASN A 104 -4.26 -16.69 12.67
N SER A 105 -3.06 -17.22 12.38
CA SER A 105 -2.79 -18.67 12.42
C SER A 105 -2.43 -19.19 13.82
N SER A 106 -2.06 -18.32 14.77
CA SER A 106 -1.64 -18.73 16.12
C SER A 106 -2.78 -18.87 17.14
N VAL A 107 -4.03 -18.53 16.77
CA VAL A 107 -5.19 -18.54 17.69
C VAL A 107 -6.00 -19.85 17.65
N SER A 108 -5.63 -20.84 16.81
CA SER A 108 -6.38 -22.11 16.67
C SER A 108 -5.70 -23.33 17.32
N ASN A 109 -5.15 -23.21 18.53
CA ASN A 109 -4.67 -24.39 19.27
C ASN A 109 -5.05 -24.31 20.74
N ASN A 110 -6.30 -24.64 21.07
CA ASN A 110 -6.62 -25.22 22.38
C ASN A 110 -7.98 -25.94 22.36
N SER A 111 -7.97 -27.21 21.97
CA SER A 111 -8.92 -28.19 22.51
C SER A 111 -8.15 -29.46 22.90
N ILE A 112 -7.42 -29.35 24.01
CA ILE A 112 -6.88 -30.51 24.73
C ILE A 112 -8.02 -31.10 25.56
N HIS A 113 -8.55 -32.26 25.15
CA HIS A 113 -9.13 -33.33 26.00
C HIS A 113 -9.49 -34.49 25.06
N ARG A 114 -9.12 -35.77 25.21
CA ARG A 114 -8.28 -36.56 26.12
C ARG A 114 -8.25 -37.97 25.47
N PRO A 115 -7.13 -38.72 25.41
CA PRO A 115 -7.16 -40.07 24.83
C PRO A 115 -7.67 -41.08 25.85
N LYS A 116 -8.44 -42.08 25.42
CA LYS A 116 -8.65 -43.31 26.21
C LYS A 116 -8.55 -44.56 25.34
N SER A 117 -7.59 -45.38 25.75
CA SER A 117 -7.18 -46.66 25.21
C SER A 117 -8.19 -47.79 25.47
N SER A 118 -8.07 -48.82 24.64
CA SER A 118 -8.80 -50.09 24.50
C SER A 118 -9.08 -50.93 25.75
N SER A 119 -10.10 -51.79 25.66
CA SER A 119 -10.03 -53.18 26.14
C SER A 119 -11.07 -54.10 25.48
N LYS A 120 -10.59 -55.21 24.90
CA LYS A 120 -11.36 -56.40 24.48
C LYS A 120 -11.84 -57.16 25.72
N GLY A 121 -13.02 -57.79 25.67
CA GLY A 121 -13.51 -58.72 26.70
C GLY A 121 -14.79 -59.44 26.30
N VAL A 122 -14.67 -60.77 26.19
CA VAL A 122 -15.63 -61.83 25.83
C VAL A 122 -16.93 -61.83 26.66
N LYS A 123 -18.06 -62.13 26.00
CA LYS A 123 -19.01 -63.21 26.37
C LYS A 123 -19.83 -63.63 25.15
#